data_AF-A0A524JXA7-F1
#
_entry.id   AF-A0A524JXA7-F1
#
_cell.length_a   1.000
_cell.length_b   1.000
_cell.length_c   1.000
_cell.angle_alpha   90.00
_cell.angle_beta   90.00
_cell.angle_gamma   90.00
#
_symmetry.space_group_name_H-M   'P 1'
#
loop_
_entity.id
_entity.type
_entity.pdbx_description
1 polymer ?
#
loop_
_entity_poly.entity_id
_entity_poly.type
_entity_poly.pdbx_seq_one_letter_code
_entity_poly.pdbx_strand_id
1 'polypeptide(L)'
;MVILTLNCGSSSVKYQVYDWDSSSVLASGIVERVTLGGSVINHNAPGLCEFVQEYECPTHTVAIELILKTITHPKHGVVKDMSMIGVVGHRMVHGGMKFARSVLIDDESLSTFKELADLAPLHNPANITGVEAARAVLPDVPHCAIMDTAWHQTMPESSFLYALPREWYEKYQVRRYGFHGTSFLYTAKRAAVLLGKDPFKTNLIIAHIGNGSSIDAIKNGCSYDTSMGLTPLEGLVMGTRCGDIDPGIIFHMMKRGGLHAGEVEKKLNKESGVLGITSHWADRRDIEKAAREGNHAAIAAQNIEGYRIKKYIGAYYAALGHVDALVFTAGVGEMGHTIRELATAGLEELGITIDLEKNQKAKCRNAELDITGEGSKVRVFVIPTDEELVMTEDSYALMTGTYDVHTNYTYSFQHPSYVNKQRAAGFENDLKKKPWLADMVAKPPKK
;
A
#
# COMPACT_ATOMS: atom_id res chain seq x y z
N MET A 1 14.05 6.57 -20.34
CA MET A 1 13.58 5.17 -20.51
C MET A 1 12.15 5.09 -20.01
N VAL A 2 11.22 4.52 -20.78
CA VAL A 2 9.82 4.37 -20.33
C VAL A 2 9.63 3.06 -19.57
N ILE A 3 8.95 3.13 -18.44
CA ILE A 3 8.70 2.04 -17.51
C ILE A 3 7.18 1.86 -17.37
N LEU A 4 6.69 0.64 -17.58
CA LEU A 4 5.30 0.28 -17.34
C LEU A 4 5.20 -0.47 -16.02
N THR A 5 4.47 0.04 -15.04
CA THR A 5 4.17 -0.72 -13.82
C THR A 5 2.77 -1.32 -13.91
N LEU A 6 2.62 -2.57 -13.45
CA LEU A 6 1.37 -3.31 -13.47
C LEU A 6 1.05 -3.87 -12.07
N ASN A 7 -0.19 -3.70 -11.65
CA ASN A 7 -0.74 -4.29 -10.43
C ASN A 7 -2.01 -5.07 -10.80
N CYS A 8 -1.83 -6.38 -11.00
CA CYS A 8 -2.88 -7.30 -11.44
C CYS A 8 -3.59 -7.91 -10.22
N GLY A 9 -4.85 -7.53 -10.01
CA GLY A 9 -5.75 -8.18 -9.07
C GLY A 9 -6.56 -9.30 -9.74
N SER A 10 -7.41 -9.98 -8.97
CA SER A 10 -8.27 -11.05 -9.49
C SER A 10 -9.24 -10.59 -10.58
N SER A 11 -9.63 -9.31 -10.56
CA SER A 11 -10.64 -8.76 -11.49
C SER A 11 -10.31 -7.34 -11.96
N SER A 12 -9.04 -6.92 -11.85
CA SER A 12 -8.60 -5.61 -12.32
C SER A 12 -7.11 -5.59 -12.65
N VAL A 13 -6.72 -4.67 -13.53
CA VAL A 13 -5.32 -4.39 -13.84
C VAL A 13 -5.10 -2.88 -13.75
N LYS A 14 -4.39 -2.44 -12.71
CA LYS A 14 -3.93 -1.05 -12.59
C LYS A 14 -2.57 -0.91 -13.26
N TYR A 15 -2.33 0.26 -13.85
CA TYR A 15 -1.06 0.54 -14.51
C TYR A 15 -0.63 2.00 -14.37
N GLN A 16 0.68 2.22 -14.46
CA GLN A 16 1.29 3.54 -14.62
C GLN A 16 2.37 3.47 -15.70
N VAL A 17 2.44 4.49 -16.54
CA VAL A 17 3.50 4.69 -17.52
C VAL A 17 4.36 5.85 -17.02
N TYR A 18 5.63 5.58 -16.76
CA TYR A 18 6.58 6.54 -16.23
C TYR A 18 7.75 6.73 -17.20
N ASP A 19 8.17 7.97 -17.43
CA ASP A 19 9.42 8.25 -18.13
C ASP A 19 10.51 8.64 -17.13
N TRP A 20 11.53 7.79 -17.05
CA TRP A 20 12.68 7.96 -16.18
C TRP A 20 13.42 9.28 -16.42
N ASP A 21 13.65 9.62 -17.69
CA ASP A 21 14.58 10.71 -18.06
C ASP A 21 13.97 12.07 -17.74
N SER A 22 12.65 12.19 -17.92
CA SER A 22 11.89 13.38 -17.50
C SER A 22 11.41 13.32 -16.04
N SER A 23 11.61 12.20 -15.34
CA SER A 23 11.10 11.92 -13.99
C SER A 23 9.61 12.27 -13.86
N SER A 24 8.79 11.74 -14.77
CA SER A 24 7.37 12.10 -14.86
C SER A 24 6.45 10.92 -15.14
N VAL A 25 5.27 10.96 -14.53
CA VAL A 25 4.17 10.05 -14.85
C VAL A 25 3.55 10.53 -16.15
N LEU A 26 3.69 9.72 -17.20
CA LEU A 26 3.09 9.99 -18.51
C LEU A 26 1.60 9.63 -18.53
N ALA A 27 1.23 8.51 -17.91
CA ALA A 27 -0.16 8.09 -17.77
C ALA A 27 -0.37 7.19 -16.57
N SER A 28 -1.62 7.08 -16.14
CA SER A 28 -2.07 6.09 -15.17
C SER A 28 -3.48 5.63 -15.53
N GLY A 29 -3.85 4.42 -15.13
CA GLY A 29 -5.19 3.93 -15.38
C GLY A 29 -5.48 2.60 -14.72
N ILE A 30 -6.70 2.14 -14.95
CA ILE A 30 -7.19 0.86 -14.46
C ILE A 30 -8.14 0.24 -15.48
N VAL A 31 -8.00 -1.06 -15.69
CA VAL A 31 -9.04 -1.91 -16.29
C VAL A 31 -9.77 -2.60 -15.16
N GLU A 32 -11.08 -2.41 -15.06
CA GLU A 32 -11.92 -2.99 -14.03
C GLU A 32 -12.80 -4.12 -14.58
N ARG A 33 -13.28 -4.98 -13.67
CA ARG A 33 -14.18 -6.10 -13.97
C ARG A 33 -13.62 -7.07 -15.03
N VAL A 34 -12.30 -7.26 -15.03
CA VAL A 34 -11.63 -8.26 -15.86
C VAL A 34 -12.17 -9.64 -15.47
N THR A 35 -12.45 -10.49 -16.46
CA THR A 35 -13.08 -11.82 -16.36
C THR A 35 -14.52 -11.85 -15.81
N LEU A 36 -15.12 -10.70 -15.46
CA LEU A 36 -16.44 -10.63 -14.82
C LEU A 36 -17.56 -10.12 -15.74
N GLY A 37 -17.22 -9.64 -16.94
CA GLY A 37 -18.15 -8.99 -17.86
C GLY A 37 -18.42 -7.53 -17.52
N GLY A 38 -18.68 -6.71 -18.54
CA GLY A 38 -18.83 -5.26 -18.43
C GLY A 38 -17.52 -4.58 -18.04
N SER A 39 -16.41 -5.05 -18.60
CA SER A 39 -15.09 -4.47 -18.32
C SER A 39 -14.97 -3.05 -18.87
N VAL A 40 -14.29 -2.19 -18.12
CA VAL A 40 -14.09 -0.77 -18.47
C VAL A 40 -12.65 -0.39 -18.21
N ILE A 41 -12.06 0.37 -19.15
CA ILE A 41 -10.78 1.03 -18.95
C ILE A 41 -11.02 2.51 -18.61
N ASN A 42 -10.40 2.96 -17.53
CA ASN A 42 -10.27 4.37 -17.17
C ASN A 42 -8.79 4.76 -17.34
N HIS A 43 -8.50 5.72 -18.21
CA HIS A 43 -7.15 6.16 -18.55
C HIS A 43 -7.01 7.67 -18.36
N ASN A 44 -5.95 8.07 -17.67
CA ASN A 44 -5.63 9.46 -17.39
C ASN A 44 -4.18 9.75 -17.77
N ALA A 45 -4.00 10.73 -18.65
CA ALA A 45 -2.71 11.25 -19.08
C ALA A 45 -2.68 12.78 -18.84
N PRO A 46 -1.66 13.33 -18.15
CA PRO A 46 -1.57 14.76 -17.92
C PRO A 46 -1.62 15.57 -19.22
N GLY A 47 -2.48 16.59 -19.24
CA GLY A 47 -2.68 17.44 -20.43
C GLY A 47 -3.70 16.90 -21.44
N LEU A 48 -4.23 15.69 -21.25
CA LEU A 48 -5.29 15.10 -22.06
C LEU A 48 -6.59 14.97 -21.26
N CYS A 49 -7.71 14.85 -21.95
CA CYS A 49 -8.99 14.51 -21.31
C CYS A 49 -8.96 13.07 -20.81
N GLU A 50 -9.64 12.81 -19.69
CA GLU A 50 -9.86 11.46 -19.20
C GLU A 50 -10.54 10.61 -20.29
N PHE A 51 -9.99 9.42 -20.52
CA PHE A 51 -10.50 8.46 -21.49
C PHE A 51 -11.13 7.28 -20.77
N VAL A 52 -12.42 7.07 -21.02
CA VAL A 52 -13.19 5.94 -20.47
C VAL A 52 -13.78 5.15 -21.63
N GLN A 53 -13.58 3.83 -21.62
CA GLN A 53 -14.12 2.96 -22.65
C GLN A 53 -14.56 1.63 -22.06
N GLU A 54 -15.79 1.22 -22.35
CA GLU A 54 -16.21 -0.16 -22.14
C GLU A 54 -15.56 -1.07 -23.19
N TYR A 55 -14.93 -2.14 -22.75
CA TYR A 55 -14.26 -3.11 -23.60
C TYR A 55 -14.15 -4.43 -22.87
N GLU A 56 -14.82 -5.47 -23.37
CA GLU A 56 -14.85 -6.77 -22.71
C GLU A 56 -13.45 -7.40 -22.60
N CYS A 57 -13.06 -7.72 -21.37
CA CYS A 57 -11.77 -8.31 -21.06
C CYS A 57 -11.99 -9.69 -20.41
N PRO A 58 -12.17 -10.77 -21.19
CA PRO A 58 -12.40 -12.11 -20.65
C PRO A 58 -11.15 -12.70 -19.96
N THR A 59 -9.96 -12.16 -20.23
CA THR A 59 -8.69 -12.58 -19.64
C THR A 59 -7.80 -11.37 -19.31
N HIS A 60 -6.81 -11.56 -18.44
CA HIS A 60 -5.77 -10.56 -18.16
C HIS A 60 -4.95 -10.22 -19.40
N THR A 61 -4.72 -11.17 -20.32
CA THR A 61 -4.04 -10.90 -21.61
C THR A 61 -4.80 -9.86 -22.42
N VAL A 62 -6.12 -10.01 -22.58
CA VAL A 62 -6.94 -9.03 -23.31
C VAL A 62 -6.93 -7.66 -22.60
N ALA A 63 -6.97 -7.65 -21.27
CA ALA A 63 -6.87 -6.40 -20.50
C ALA A 63 -5.53 -5.68 -20.72
N ILE A 64 -4.41 -6.42 -20.74
CA ILE A 64 -3.08 -5.84 -20.98
C ILE A 64 -2.93 -5.37 -22.43
N GLU A 65 -3.42 -6.14 -23.41
CA GLU A 65 -3.48 -5.69 -24.81
C GLU A 65 -4.29 -4.39 -24.96
N LEU A 66 -5.41 -4.27 -24.25
CA LEU A 66 -6.21 -3.04 -24.22
C LEU A 66 -5.40 -1.87 -23.64
N ILE A 67 -4.71 -2.08 -22.51
CA ILE A 67 -3.81 -1.06 -21.92
C ILE A 67 -2.78 -0.61 -22.95
N LEU A 68 -2.08 -1.54 -23.61
CA LEU A 68 -1.07 -1.20 -24.61
C LEU A 68 -1.66 -0.42 -25.79
N LYS A 69 -2.80 -0.87 -26.33
CA LYS A 69 -3.54 -0.16 -27.39
C LYS A 69 -3.86 1.27 -26.97
N THR A 70 -4.35 1.47 -25.75
CA THR A 70 -4.69 2.79 -25.20
C THR A 70 -3.46 3.67 -25.04
N ILE A 71 -2.37 3.18 -24.44
CA ILE A 71 -1.17 4.01 -24.22
C ILE A 71 -0.39 4.32 -25.51
N THR A 72 -0.59 3.55 -26.59
CA THR A 72 -0.04 3.85 -27.93
C THR A 72 -1.01 4.59 -28.86
N HIS A 73 -2.23 4.88 -28.41
CA HIS A 73 -3.27 5.41 -29.29
C HIS A 73 -2.93 6.84 -29.75
N PRO A 74 -3.11 7.22 -31.04
CA PRO A 74 -2.71 8.54 -31.54
C PRO A 74 -3.37 9.75 -30.86
N LYS A 75 -4.53 9.57 -30.23
CA LYS A 75 -5.29 10.66 -29.58
C LYS A 75 -5.13 10.78 -28.07
N HIS A 76 -4.96 9.65 -27.39
CA HIS A 76 -4.96 9.57 -25.92
C HIS A 76 -3.79 8.78 -25.37
N GLY A 77 -2.94 8.22 -26.24
CA GLY A 77 -1.72 7.54 -25.86
C GLY A 77 -0.61 8.52 -25.48
N VAL A 78 0.39 7.97 -24.82
CA VAL A 78 1.53 8.70 -24.25
C VAL A 78 2.88 8.17 -24.72
N VAL A 79 2.88 7.07 -25.46
CA VAL A 79 4.03 6.52 -26.17
C VAL A 79 3.68 6.33 -27.65
N LYS A 80 4.68 6.42 -28.54
CA LYS A 80 4.46 6.28 -29.99
C LYS A 80 4.17 4.84 -30.38
N ASP A 81 4.89 3.91 -29.78
CA ASP A 81 4.80 2.48 -30.03
C ASP A 81 5.39 1.70 -28.84
N MET A 82 5.21 0.38 -28.86
CA MET A 82 5.59 -0.50 -27.75
C MET A 82 7.11 -0.57 -27.53
N SER A 83 7.94 -0.27 -28.53
CA SER A 83 9.41 -0.32 -28.39
C SER A 83 9.96 0.75 -27.44
N MET A 84 9.16 1.76 -27.11
CA MET A 84 9.52 2.77 -26.10
C MET A 84 9.53 2.19 -24.69
N ILE A 85 8.78 1.12 -24.42
CA ILE A 85 8.70 0.47 -23.11
C ILE A 85 9.99 -0.32 -22.89
N GLY A 86 10.85 0.17 -22.00
CA GLY A 86 12.14 -0.45 -21.71
C GLY A 86 12.09 -1.56 -20.66
N VAL A 87 11.08 -1.56 -19.78
CA VAL A 87 10.90 -2.57 -18.74
C VAL A 87 9.46 -2.54 -18.19
N VAL A 88 8.98 -3.69 -17.73
CA VAL A 88 7.69 -3.83 -17.04
C VAL A 88 7.89 -4.24 -15.58
N GLY A 89 7.47 -3.41 -14.62
CA GLY A 89 7.50 -3.72 -13.19
C GLY A 89 6.16 -4.30 -12.70
N HIS A 90 6.17 -5.50 -12.12
CA HIS A 90 4.98 -6.20 -11.62
C HIS A 90 4.93 -6.15 -10.11
N ARG A 91 3.80 -5.73 -9.55
CA ARG A 91 3.54 -5.91 -8.13
C ARG A 91 3.22 -7.38 -7.87
N MET A 92 4.01 -8.01 -7.01
CA MET A 92 3.79 -9.34 -6.50
C MET A 92 3.42 -9.26 -5.02
N VAL A 93 2.34 -9.91 -4.61
CA VAL A 93 1.90 -9.80 -3.20
C VAL A 93 2.83 -10.57 -2.26
N HIS A 94 3.22 -11.80 -2.60
CA HIS A 94 3.97 -12.65 -1.67
C HIS A 94 5.22 -13.26 -2.30
N GLY A 95 6.41 -12.87 -1.80
CA GLY A 95 7.71 -13.39 -2.23
C GLY A 95 8.23 -14.59 -1.44
N GLY A 96 7.55 -14.96 -0.35
CA GLY A 96 8.00 -16.04 0.53
C GLY A 96 9.38 -15.73 1.13
N MET A 97 10.10 -16.76 1.55
CA MET A 97 11.48 -16.61 2.02
C MET A 97 12.50 -16.52 0.87
N LYS A 98 12.06 -16.71 -0.38
CA LYS A 98 12.93 -16.77 -1.56
C LYS A 98 13.24 -15.39 -2.13
N PHE A 99 12.30 -14.46 -2.03
CA PHE A 99 12.43 -13.13 -2.61
C PHE A 99 12.42 -12.03 -1.55
N ALA A 100 13.62 -11.65 -1.10
CA ALA A 100 13.83 -10.58 -0.12
C ALA A 100 14.09 -9.19 -0.72
N ARG A 101 14.14 -9.11 -2.05
CA ARG A 101 14.32 -7.87 -2.82
C ARG A 101 13.66 -8.04 -4.18
N SER A 102 13.41 -6.94 -4.88
CA SER A 102 12.92 -6.98 -6.26
C SER A 102 13.89 -7.74 -7.17
N VAL A 103 13.35 -8.45 -8.18
CA VAL A 103 14.13 -9.32 -9.07
C VAL A 103 13.69 -9.16 -10.52
N LEU A 104 14.60 -9.45 -11.46
CA LEU A 104 14.21 -9.73 -12.84
C LEU A 104 13.45 -11.06 -12.89
N ILE A 105 12.43 -11.12 -13.74
CA ILE A 105 11.61 -12.30 -13.96
C ILE A 105 12.18 -13.09 -15.13
N ASP A 106 12.60 -14.30 -14.81
CA ASP A 106 12.94 -15.39 -15.73
C ASP A 106 12.02 -16.61 -15.46
N ASP A 107 12.29 -17.73 -16.12
CA ASP A 107 11.45 -18.92 -15.98
C ASP A 107 11.63 -19.60 -14.61
N GLU A 108 12.81 -19.51 -14.00
CA GLU A 108 13.09 -20.08 -12.67
C GLU A 108 12.36 -19.30 -11.56
N SER A 109 12.45 -17.97 -11.57
CA SER A 109 11.75 -17.10 -10.63
C SER A 109 10.23 -17.21 -10.80
N LEU A 110 9.73 -17.30 -12.04
CA LEU A 110 8.30 -17.54 -12.29
C LEU A 110 7.83 -18.90 -11.76
N SER A 111 8.63 -19.97 -11.93
CA SER A 111 8.35 -21.27 -11.30
C SER A 111 8.31 -21.17 -9.78
N THR A 112 9.25 -20.44 -9.20
CA THR A 112 9.30 -20.21 -7.74
C THR A 112 8.04 -19.46 -7.27
N PHE A 113 7.55 -18.45 -7.99
CA PHE A 113 6.29 -17.80 -7.64
C PHE A 113 5.09 -18.74 -7.68
N LYS A 114 5.05 -19.69 -8.63
CA LYS A 114 4.01 -20.73 -8.70
C LYS A 114 4.04 -21.65 -7.49
N GLU A 115 5.22 -22.05 -7.03
CA GLU A 115 5.39 -22.85 -5.81
C GLU A 115 4.92 -22.10 -4.55
N LEU A 116 5.06 -20.77 -4.54
CA LEU A 116 4.65 -19.91 -3.44
C LEU A 116 3.18 -19.45 -3.53
N ALA A 117 2.42 -19.89 -4.53
CA ALA A 117 1.06 -19.41 -4.77
C ALA A 117 0.12 -19.66 -3.57
N ASP A 118 0.32 -20.78 -2.87
CA ASP A 118 -0.49 -21.20 -1.71
C ASP A 118 -0.27 -20.33 -0.46
N LEU A 119 0.81 -19.54 -0.40
CA LEU A 119 1.01 -18.59 0.72
C LEU A 119 0.05 -17.39 0.64
N ALA A 120 -0.43 -17.06 -0.57
CA ALA A 120 -1.40 -16.00 -0.79
C ALA A 120 -2.38 -16.39 -1.92
N PRO A 121 -3.27 -17.37 -1.69
CA PRO A 121 -4.05 -18.02 -2.74
C PRO A 121 -5.04 -17.08 -3.45
N LEU A 122 -5.46 -16.00 -2.79
CA LEU A 122 -6.34 -14.97 -3.37
C LEU A 122 -5.60 -13.90 -4.19
N HIS A 123 -4.26 -13.90 -4.18
CA HIS A 123 -3.45 -12.81 -4.71
C HIS A 123 -2.37 -13.30 -5.67
N ASN A 124 -1.49 -14.21 -5.24
CA ASN A 124 -0.37 -14.66 -6.06
C ASN A 124 -0.79 -15.24 -7.42
N PRO A 125 -1.84 -16.08 -7.52
CA PRO A 125 -2.30 -16.57 -8.82
C PRO A 125 -2.64 -15.44 -9.81
N ALA A 126 -3.33 -14.39 -9.35
CA ALA A 126 -3.67 -13.26 -10.21
C ALA A 126 -2.44 -12.45 -10.63
N ASN A 127 -1.44 -12.32 -9.74
CA ASN A 127 -0.18 -11.66 -10.10
C ASN A 127 0.59 -12.48 -11.15
N ILE A 128 0.69 -13.80 -10.98
CA ILE A 128 1.35 -14.72 -11.92
C ILE A 128 0.68 -14.66 -13.30
N THR A 129 -0.66 -14.74 -13.35
CA THR A 129 -1.41 -14.59 -14.61
C THR A 129 -1.14 -13.25 -15.27
N GLY A 130 -1.03 -12.17 -14.49
CA GLY A 130 -0.65 -10.85 -15.00
C GLY A 130 0.75 -10.81 -15.62
N VAL A 131 1.73 -11.43 -14.96
CA VAL A 131 3.11 -11.56 -15.45
C VAL A 131 3.14 -12.36 -16.76
N GLU A 132 2.51 -13.53 -16.79
CA GLU A 132 2.46 -14.40 -17.98
C GLU A 132 1.78 -13.70 -19.15
N ALA A 133 0.65 -13.04 -18.89
CA ALA A 133 -0.07 -12.25 -19.88
C ALA A 133 0.80 -11.11 -20.43
N ALA A 134 1.50 -10.37 -19.56
CA ALA A 134 2.36 -9.28 -19.99
C ALA A 134 3.56 -9.79 -20.82
N ARG A 135 4.22 -10.89 -20.39
CA ARG A 135 5.33 -11.51 -21.14
C ARG A 135 4.89 -12.03 -22.50
N ALA A 136 3.65 -12.51 -22.62
CA ALA A 136 3.10 -12.95 -23.91
C ALA A 136 2.89 -11.76 -24.88
N VAL A 137 2.52 -10.59 -24.36
CA VAL A 137 2.25 -9.40 -25.18
C VAL A 137 3.52 -8.57 -25.45
N LEU A 138 4.48 -8.57 -24.53
CA LEU A 138 5.76 -7.85 -24.60
C LEU A 138 6.95 -8.81 -24.44
N PRO A 139 7.15 -9.78 -25.33
CA PRO A 139 8.15 -10.85 -25.13
C PRO A 139 9.60 -10.38 -25.10
N ASP A 140 9.91 -9.27 -25.78
CA ASP A 140 11.26 -8.72 -25.89
C ASP A 140 11.57 -7.68 -24.80
N VAL A 141 10.59 -7.32 -23.96
CA VAL A 141 10.76 -6.36 -22.88
C VAL A 141 11.10 -7.13 -21.60
N PRO A 142 12.10 -6.72 -20.80
CA PRO A 142 12.37 -7.31 -19.51
C PRO A 142 11.23 -7.08 -18.49
N HIS A 143 10.97 -8.06 -17.64
CA HIS A 143 9.97 -7.99 -16.58
C HIS A 143 10.65 -8.05 -15.21
N CYS A 144 10.16 -7.25 -14.26
CA CYS A 144 10.62 -7.23 -12.88
C CYS A 144 9.49 -7.60 -11.93
N ALA A 145 9.78 -8.28 -10.83
CA ALA A 145 8.87 -8.56 -9.74
C ALA A 145 9.25 -7.73 -8.51
N ILE A 146 8.28 -6.99 -7.97
CA ILE A 146 8.42 -6.16 -6.77
C ILE A 146 7.44 -6.67 -5.73
N MET A 147 7.98 -7.22 -4.64
CA MET A 147 7.18 -7.93 -3.64
C MET A 147 6.78 -7.03 -2.48
N ASP A 148 5.49 -7.03 -2.13
CA ASP A 148 5.01 -6.36 -0.90
C ASP A 148 5.70 -6.89 0.36
N THR A 149 6.14 -8.15 0.37
CA THR A 149 6.80 -8.81 1.51
C THR A 149 8.29 -8.47 1.67
N ALA A 150 8.92 -7.84 0.67
CA ALA A 150 10.38 -7.67 0.63
C ALA A 150 10.89 -6.73 1.73
N TRP A 151 10.22 -5.59 1.93
CA TRP A 151 10.53 -4.60 2.98
C TRP A 151 10.65 -5.21 4.38
N HIS A 152 9.79 -6.20 4.65
CA HIS A 152 9.65 -6.82 5.96
C HIS A 152 10.65 -7.94 6.24
N GLN A 153 11.51 -8.31 5.28
CA GLN A 153 12.52 -9.37 5.49
C GLN A 153 13.62 -8.99 6.49
N THR A 154 13.62 -7.75 6.96
CA THR A 154 14.51 -7.25 8.02
C THR A 154 14.00 -7.55 9.44
N MET A 155 12.75 -8.04 9.59
CA MET A 155 12.19 -8.37 10.91
C MET A 155 13.02 -9.44 11.63
N PRO A 156 13.29 -9.28 12.95
CA PRO A 156 13.94 -10.31 13.75
C PRO A 156 12.99 -11.47 14.10
N GLU A 157 13.55 -12.61 14.52
CA GLU A 157 12.77 -13.80 14.93
C GLU A 157 11.70 -13.47 15.98
N SER A 158 11.99 -12.53 16.89
CA SER A 158 11.06 -12.09 17.93
C SER A 158 9.77 -11.47 17.39
N SER A 159 9.77 -10.98 16.15
CA SER A 159 8.60 -10.35 15.52
C SER A 159 7.92 -11.29 14.52
N PHE A 160 8.71 -12.11 13.80
CA PHE A 160 8.15 -12.93 12.72
C PHE A 160 7.76 -14.35 13.10
N LEU A 161 8.33 -14.94 14.16
CA LEU A 161 7.94 -16.27 14.58
C LEU A 161 6.66 -16.21 15.41
N TYR A 162 5.66 -16.99 15.03
CA TYR A 162 4.50 -17.22 15.88
C TYR A 162 4.84 -18.24 16.97
N ALA A 163 4.19 -18.12 18.13
CA ALA A 163 4.25 -19.10 19.22
C ALA A 163 3.42 -20.36 18.89
N LEU A 164 3.81 -21.05 17.81
CA LEU A 164 3.18 -22.24 17.25
C LEU A 164 4.18 -23.41 17.21
N PRO A 165 3.75 -24.66 16.94
CA PRO A 165 4.67 -25.77 16.75
C PRO A 165 5.78 -25.43 15.75
N ARG A 166 7.03 -25.59 16.17
CA ARG A 166 8.23 -25.22 15.40
C ARG A 166 8.24 -25.82 14.00
N GLU A 167 7.74 -27.04 13.86
CA GLU A 167 7.65 -27.73 12.57
C GLU A 167 6.82 -26.97 11.51
N TRP A 168 5.87 -26.12 11.90
CA TRP A 168 5.07 -25.36 10.94
C TRP A 168 5.88 -24.25 10.27
N TYR A 169 6.79 -23.63 11.01
CA TYR A 169 7.76 -22.71 10.44
C TYR A 169 8.74 -23.47 9.52
N GLU A 170 9.30 -24.58 9.99
CA GLU A 170 10.36 -25.30 9.27
C GLU A 170 9.86 -26.00 7.99
N LYS A 171 8.66 -26.58 8.01
CA LYS A 171 8.10 -27.34 6.87
C LYS A 171 7.19 -26.51 5.98
N TYR A 172 6.37 -25.64 6.56
CA TYR A 172 5.32 -24.91 5.85
C TYR A 172 5.57 -23.40 5.78
N GLN A 173 6.71 -22.93 6.29
CA GLN A 173 7.10 -21.52 6.28
C GLN A 173 6.06 -20.60 6.95
N VAL A 174 5.38 -21.11 8.00
CA VAL A 174 4.45 -20.32 8.81
C VAL A 174 5.23 -19.30 9.63
N ARG A 175 5.16 -18.05 9.21
CA ARG A 175 5.78 -16.88 9.84
C ARG A 175 5.00 -15.61 9.45
N ARG A 176 5.27 -14.51 10.14
CA ARG A 176 4.91 -13.18 9.67
C ARG A 176 5.73 -12.83 8.43
N TYR A 177 5.05 -12.45 7.36
CA TYR A 177 5.68 -11.88 6.17
C TYR A 177 5.41 -10.38 6.06
N GLY A 178 4.19 -9.92 6.37
CA GLY A 178 3.79 -8.53 6.21
C GLY A 178 3.56 -8.12 4.75
N PHE A 179 2.77 -7.07 4.53
CA PHE A 179 2.42 -6.55 3.21
C PHE A 179 2.34 -5.02 3.23
N HIS A 180 2.10 -4.41 2.06
CA HIS A 180 2.23 -2.97 1.82
C HIS A 180 3.67 -2.46 1.98
N GLY A 181 4.66 -3.33 1.78
CA GLY A 181 6.08 -3.01 1.97
C GLY A 181 6.59 -1.86 1.11
N THR A 182 6.14 -1.74 -0.14
CA THR A 182 6.48 -0.60 -1.02
C THR A 182 5.95 0.72 -0.46
N SER A 183 4.74 0.71 0.12
CA SER A 183 4.17 1.89 0.77
C SER A 183 4.95 2.30 2.01
N PHE A 184 5.30 1.33 2.87
CA PHE A 184 6.12 1.59 4.05
C PHE A 184 7.51 2.08 3.68
N LEU A 185 8.16 1.46 2.70
CA LEU A 185 9.45 1.90 2.19
C LEU A 185 9.39 3.37 1.75
N TYR A 186 8.45 3.73 0.87
CA TYR A 186 8.32 5.11 0.38
C TYR A 186 8.12 6.08 1.55
N THR A 187 7.11 5.84 2.39
CA THR A 187 6.72 6.75 3.45
C THR A 187 7.75 6.85 4.57
N ALA A 188 8.50 5.79 4.87
CA ALA A 188 9.61 5.81 5.83
C ALA A 188 10.75 6.71 5.37
N LYS A 189 11.15 6.57 4.11
CA LYS A 189 12.20 7.41 3.52
C LYS A 189 11.76 8.86 3.42
N ARG A 190 10.50 9.13 3.04
CA ARG A 190 9.94 10.48 3.05
C ARG A 190 9.89 11.09 4.45
N ALA A 191 9.43 10.35 5.45
CA ALA A 191 9.40 10.81 6.83
C ALA A 191 10.80 11.17 7.35
N ALA A 192 11.83 10.37 7.03
CA ALA A 192 13.21 10.69 7.38
C ALA A 192 13.69 12.04 6.79
N VAL A 193 13.35 12.31 5.52
CA VAL A 193 13.64 13.59 4.87
C VAL A 193 12.93 14.76 5.58
N LEU A 194 11.66 14.61 5.94
CA LEU A 194 10.88 15.62 6.66
C LEU A 194 11.40 15.85 8.09
N LEU A 195 11.99 14.82 8.71
CA LEU A 195 12.68 14.93 10.00
C LEU A 195 14.08 15.54 9.87
N GLY A 196 14.63 15.68 8.66
CA GLY A 196 16.02 16.10 8.43
C GLY A 196 17.04 15.10 8.97
N LYS A 197 16.69 13.81 9.00
CA LYS A 197 17.52 12.72 9.55
C LYS A 197 17.96 11.77 8.45
N ASP A 198 19.08 11.09 8.71
CA ASP A 198 19.46 9.88 7.98
C ASP A 198 18.34 8.83 8.16
N PRO A 199 17.84 8.20 7.08
CA PRO A 199 16.76 7.22 7.17
C PRO A 199 17.12 6.01 8.06
N PHE A 200 18.39 5.66 8.23
CA PHE A 200 18.82 4.57 9.13
C PHE A 200 19.04 5.03 10.57
N LYS A 201 18.70 6.28 10.89
CA LYS A 201 18.72 6.86 12.24
C LYS A 201 17.33 7.35 12.66
N THR A 202 16.28 6.77 12.09
CA THR A 202 14.89 7.04 12.46
C THR A 202 14.21 5.80 13.01
N ASN A 203 13.36 6.02 14.02
CA ASN A 203 12.37 5.08 14.47
C ASN A 203 10.97 5.64 14.18
N LEU A 204 10.17 4.90 13.42
CA LEU A 204 8.89 5.38 12.92
C LEU A 204 7.79 4.37 13.22
N ILE A 205 6.57 4.87 13.39
CA ILE A 205 5.37 4.05 13.29
C ILE A 205 4.61 4.55 12.07
N ILE A 206 4.31 3.66 11.12
CA ILE A 206 3.59 4.04 9.90
C ILE A 206 2.29 3.26 9.82
N ALA A 207 1.18 3.97 9.77
CA ALA A 207 -0.17 3.45 9.63
C ALA A 207 -0.65 3.62 8.17
N HIS A 208 -0.55 2.55 7.39
CA HIS A 208 -1.16 2.45 6.06
C HIS A 208 -2.63 2.06 6.23
N ILE A 209 -3.54 3.03 6.18
CA ILE A 209 -4.97 2.81 6.43
C ILE A 209 -5.74 3.00 5.13
N GLY A 210 -6.28 1.92 4.60
CA GLY A 210 -7.05 1.88 3.37
C GLY A 210 -8.19 0.87 3.44
N ASN A 211 -8.55 0.30 2.29
CA ASN A 211 -9.49 -0.82 2.29
C ASN A 211 -8.87 -2.07 2.93
N GLY A 212 -7.60 -2.34 2.63
CA GLY A 212 -6.70 -3.10 3.49
C GLY A 212 -5.92 -2.13 4.37
N SER A 213 -5.67 -2.50 5.61
CA SER A 213 -4.97 -1.64 6.57
C SER A 213 -3.88 -2.43 7.27
N SER A 214 -2.68 -1.86 7.36
CA SER A 214 -1.59 -2.40 8.16
C SER A 214 -0.81 -1.27 8.84
N ILE A 215 -0.06 -1.62 9.86
CA ILE A 215 0.82 -0.70 10.58
C ILE A 215 2.17 -1.38 10.76
N ASP A 216 3.26 -0.62 10.56
CA ASP A 216 4.65 -1.08 10.60
C ASP A 216 5.42 -0.28 11.65
N ALA A 217 6.16 -1.00 12.50
CA ALA A 217 7.17 -0.46 13.39
C ALA A 217 8.51 -0.48 12.66
N ILE A 218 9.14 0.67 12.54
CA ILE A 218 10.40 0.83 11.83
C ILE A 218 11.46 1.20 12.85
N LYS A 219 12.54 0.42 12.89
CA LYS A 219 13.68 0.62 13.79
C LYS A 219 14.93 0.86 12.97
N ASN A 220 15.60 1.99 13.18
CA ASN A 220 16.79 2.38 12.41
C ASN A 220 16.57 2.24 10.89
N GLY A 221 15.43 2.71 10.39
CA GLY A 221 15.09 2.69 8.97
C GLY A 221 14.75 1.33 8.35
N CYS A 222 14.61 0.28 9.15
CA CYS A 222 14.24 -1.08 8.70
C CYS A 222 12.95 -1.54 9.37
N SER A 223 12.15 -2.39 8.70
CA SER A 223 10.96 -2.99 9.29
C SER A 223 11.36 -3.87 10.47
N TYR A 224 10.77 -3.58 11.63
CA TYR A 224 11.02 -4.28 12.87
C TYR A 224 9.85 -5.18 13.27
N ASP A 225 8.62 -4.72 13.02
CA ASP A 225 7.39 -5.49 13.23
C ASP A 225 6.26 -4.92 12.36
N THR A 226 5.27 -5.73 11.98
CA THR A 226 4.16 -5.31 11.12
C THR A 226 2.88 -6.06 11.46
N SER A 227 1.73 -5.39 11.36
CA SER A 227 0.48 -5.95 11.89
C SER A 227 -0.04 -7.12 11.05
N MET A 228 0.23 -7.10 9.74
CA MET A 228 -0.17 -8.20 8.87
C MET A 228 0.78 -9.39 9.04
N GLY A 229 0.23 -10.58 8.84
CA GLY A 229 0.82 -11.84 9.25
C GLY A 229 1.48 -12.63 8.13
N LEU A 230 1.26 -13.94 8.20
CA LEU A 230 1.39 -14.86 7.06
C LEU A 230 0.52 -14.41 5.89
N THR A 231 -0.67 -13.91 6.19
CA THR A 231 -1.64 -13.44 5.20
C THR A 231 -2.06 -12.00 5.49
N PRO A 232 -2.68 -11.29 4.52
CA PRO A 232 -3.20 -9.94 4.74
C PRO A 232 -4.43 -9.85 5.68
N LEU A 233 -4.76 -10.93 6.40
CA LEU A 233 -5.93 -11.00 7.29
C LEU A 233 -5.64 -10.50 8.72
N GLU A 234 -4.44 -10.75 9.24
CA GLU A 234 -4.04 -10.38 10.61
C GLU A 234 -3.93 -8.86 10.77
N GLY A 235 -4.13 -8.39 11.99
CA GLY A 235 -3.81 -7.04 12.41
C GLY A 235 -5.02 -6.13 12.55
N LEU A 236 -4.99 -5.02 11.82
CA LEU A 236 -5.99 -3.97 11.93
C LEU A 236 -7.36 -4.42 11.40
N VAL A 237 -8.40 -3.72 11.87
CA VAL A 237 -9.73 -3.79 11.27
C VAL A 237 -9.66 -3.14 9.89
N MET A 238 -10.24 -3.81 8.89
CA MET A 238 -10.20 -3.38 7.49
C MET A 238 -11.61 -3.21 6.92
N GLY A 239 -11.72 -2.96 5.62
CA GLY A 239 -13.01 -2.84 4.93
C GLY A 239 -13.89 -4.08 5.12
N THR A 240 -13.34 -5.24 4.74
CA THR A 240 -14.07 -6.52 4.76
C THR A 240 -13.34 -7.64 5.52
N ARG A 241 -12.12 -7.37 6.00
CA ARG A 241 -11.29 -8.33 6.73
C ARG A 241 -11.39 -8.10 8.23
N CYS A 242 -11.41 -9.17 9.01
CA CYS A 242 -11.63 -9.10 10.46
C CYS A 242 -10.46 -8.46 11.23
N GLY A 243 -9.22 -8.60 10.77
CA GLY A 243 -8.06 -8.29 11.59
C GLY A 243 -7.90 -9.31 12.73
N ASP A 244 -7.31 -8.87 13.84
CA ASP A 244 -7.10 -9.72 15.00
C ASP A 244 -8.40 -10.14 15.68
N ILE A 245 -8.55 -11.46 15.81
CA ILE A 245 -9.62 -12.13 16.55
C ILE A 245 -9.03 -13.27 17.39
N ASP A 246 -9.82 -13.76 18.35
CA ASP A 246 -9.47 -15.00 19.07
C ASP A 246 -9.48 -16.20 18.08
N PRO A 247 -8.37 -16.94 17.91
CA PRO A 247 -8.34 -18.13 17.06
C PRO A 247 -9.39 -19.19 17.42
N GLY A 248 -9.84 -19.25 18.68
CA GLY A 248 -10.91 -20.13 19.14
C GLY A 248 -12.25 -19.88 18.45
N ILE A 249 -12.50 -18.65 17.97
CA ILE A 249 -13.73 -18.29 17.22
C ILE A 249 -13.83 -19.10 15.93
N ILE A 250 -12.70 -19.35 15.24
CA ILE A 250 -12.66 -20.11 13.99
C ILE A 250 -13.25 -21.51 14.23
N PHE A 251 -12.70 -22.24 15.21
CA PHE A 251 -13.17 -23.59 15.54
C PHE A 251 -14.58 -23.60 16.13
N HIS A 252 -14.94 -22.56 16.90
CA HIS A 252 -16.28 -22.41 17.43
C HIS A 252 -17.31 -22.30 16.30
N MET A 253 -17.06 -21.45 15.30
CA MET A 253 -17.95 -21.24 14.17
C MET A 253 -18.02 -22.44 13.23
N MET A 254 -16.91 -23.16 13.02
CA MET A 254 -16.96 -24.42 12.27
C MET A 254 -17.85 -25.46 12.97
N LYS A 255 -17.68 -25.63 14.29
CA LYS A 255 -18.43 -26.65 15.06
C LYS A 255 -19.90 -26.27 15.28
N ARG A 256 -20.18 -25.02 15.66
CA ARG A 256 -21.55 -24.56 15.99
C ARG A 256 -22.32 -24.08 14.77
N GLY A 257 -21.65 -23.40 13.85
CA GLY A 257 -22.25 -22.87 12.63
C GLY A 257 -22.28 -23.88 11.48
N GLY A 258 -21.65 -25.04 11.63
CA GLY A 258 -21.57 -26.05 10.57
C GLY A 258 -20.75 -25.60 9.35
N LEU A 259 -19.91 -24.58 9.52
CA LEU A 259 -19.11 -24.01 8.43
C LEU A 259 -17.86 -24.86 8.16
N HIS A 260 -17.53 -25.05 6.90
CA HIS A 260 -16.24 -25.63 6.52
C HIS A 260 -15.14 -24.55 6.45
N ALA A 261 -13.87 -24.97 6.38
CA ALA A 261 -12.72 -24.07 6.45
C ALA A 261 -12.78 -22.92 5.42
N GLY A 262 -13.07 -23.23 4.15
CA GLY A 262 -13.21 -22.23 3.10
C GLY A 262 -14.36 -21.22 3.32
N GLU A 263 -15.48 -21.63 3.92
CA GLU A 263 -16.56 -20.70 4.28
C GLU A 263 -16.13 -19.74 5.38
N VAL A 264 -15.42 -20.24 6.40
CA VAL A 264 -14.88 -19.39 7.46
C VAL A 264 -13.85 -18.42 6.89
N GLU A 265 -12.91 -18.89 6.07
CA GLU A 265 -11.92 -18.03 5.42
C GLU A 265 -12.58 -16.92 4.59
N LYS A 266 -13.59 -17.27 3.79
CA LYS A 266 -14.37 -16.29 3.02
C LYS A 266 -15.03 -15.26 3.93
N LYS A 267 -15.69 -15.70 5.01
CA LYS A 267 -16.36 -14.79 5.96
C LYS A 267 -15.37 -13.84 6.62
N LEU A 268 -14.22 -14.35 7.06
CA LEU A 268 -13.17 -13.54 7.68
C LEU A 268 -12.53 -12.54 6.71
N ASN A 269 -12.46 -12.85 5.40
CA ASN A 269 -11.84 -11.98 4.40
C ASN A 269 -12.79 -11.00 3.70
N LYS A 270 -14.06 -11.39 3.51
CA LYS A 270 -15.00 -10.69 2.62
C LYS A 270 -16.28 -10.20 3.30
N GLU A 271 -16.63 -10.74 4.46
CA GLU A 271 -17.90 -10.46 5.16
C GLU A 271 -17.68 -9.93 6.59
N SER A 272 -16.43 -9.57 6.94
CA SER A 272 -16.03 -9.09 8.27
C SER A 272 -15.60 -7.61 8.22
N GLY A 273 -14.76 -7.17 9.16
CA GLY A 273 -14.27 -5.80 9.20
C GLY A 273 -15.39 -4.79 9.49
N VAL A 274 -15.23 -3.55 9.03
CA VAL A 274 -16.26 -2.52 9.18
C VAL A 274 -17.55 -2.90 8.43
N LEU A 275 -17.46 -3.66 7.34
CA LEU A 275 -18.63 -4.22 6.65
C LEU A 275 -19.42 -5.15 7.57
N GLY A 276 -18.74 -6.10 8.23
CA GLY A 276 -19.39 -7.03 9.15
C GLY A 276 -20.02 -6.34 10.35
N ILE A 277 -19.36 -5.32 10.91
CA ILE A 277 -19.87 -4.55 12.06
C ILE A 277 -21.11 -3.73 11.68
N THR A 278 -21.10 -3.09 10.51
CA THR A 278 -22.21 -2.25 10.05
C THR A 278 -23.30 -3.04 9.34
N SER A 279 -23.00 -4.26 8.89
CA SER A 279 -23.83 -5.09 8.01
C SER A 279 -24.21 -4.41 6.68
N HIS A 280 -23.54 -3.32 6.30
CA HIS A 280 -23.96 -2.52 5.14
C HIS A 280 -22.81 -1.81 4.41
N TRP A 281 -21.93 -1.10 5.11
CA TRP A 281 -20.92 -0.23 4.48
C TRP A 281 -19.49 -0.74 4.69
N ALA A 282 -18.70 -0.76 3.62
CA ALA A 282 -17.25 -0.96 3.67
C ALA A 282 -16.45 0.35 3.48
N ASP A 283 -17.06 1.34 2.82
CA ASP A 283 -16.47 2.65 2.55
C ASP A 283 -16.57 3.56 3.78
N ARG A 284 -15.43 4.07 4.24
CA ARG A 284 -15.37 4.93 5.44
C ARG A 284 -16.10 6.25 5.26
N ARG A 285 -16.30 6.74 4.03
CA ARG A 285 -17.06 7.97 3.76
C ARG A 285 -18.54 7.80 4.10
N ASP A 286 -19.10 6.66 3.72
CA ASP A 286 -20.50 6.34 4.01
C ASP A 286 -20.70 6.07 5.51
N ILE A 287 -19.75 5.36 6.13
CA ILE A 287 -19.74 5.13 7.58
C ILE A 287 -19.67 6.46 8.33
N GLU A 288 -18.79 7.38 7.92
CA GLU A 288 -18.66 8.69 8.57
C GLU A 288 -19.95 9.51 8.45
N LYS A 289 -20.59 9.49 7.28
CA LYS A 289 -21.90 10.13 7.09
C LYS A 289 -22.95 9.53 8.04
N ALA A 290 -23.09 8.21 8.04
CA ALA A 290 -24.07 7.51 8.88
C ALA A 290 -23.81 7.73 10.38
N ALA A 291 -22.55 7.77 10.81
CA ALA A 291 -22.18 8.04 12.20
C ALA A 291 -22.58 9.45 12.64
N ARG A 292 -22.39 10.46 11.79
CA ARG A 292 -22.86 11.84 12.06
C ARG A 292 -24.38 11.94 12.15
N GLU A 293 -25.09 11.07 11.43
CA GLU A 293 -26.55 10.94 11.49
C GLU A 293 -27.03 10.11 12.70
N GLY A 294 -26.12 9.64 13.56
CA GLY A 294 -26.44 8.93 14.80
C GLY A 294 -26.58 7.41 14.65
N ASN A 295 -26.15 6.82 13.52
CA ASN A 295 -26.20 5.37 13.35
C ASN A 295 -25.22 4.67 14.32
N HIS A 296 -25.78 3.88 15.25
CA HIS A 296 -25.00 3.21 16.29
C HIS A 296 -23.94 2.25 15.75
N ALA A 297 -24.25 1.48 14.71
CA ALA A 297 -23.31 0.52 14.14
C ALA A 297 -22.13 1.22 13.42
N ALA A 298 -22.40 2.34 12.75
CA ALA A 298 -21.37 3.15 12.12
C ALA A 298 -20.43 3.80 13.15
N ILE A 299 -20.99 4.35 14.23
CA ILE A 299 -20.21 4.89 15.36
C ILE A 299 -19.35 3.79 15.99
N ALA A 300 -19.93 2.62 16.24
CA ALA A 300 -19.21 1.47 16.79
C ALA A 300 -18.07 1.03 15.87
N ALA A 301 -18.29 0.96 14.56
CA ALA A 301 -17.26 0.60 13.59
C ALA A 301 -16.06 1.56 13.61
N GLN A 302 -16.31 2.89 13.63
CA GLN A 302 -15.24 3.89 13.72
C GLN A 302 -14.46 3.78 15.04
N ASN A 303 -15.16 3.62 16.16
CA ASN A 303 -14.54 3.48 17.47
C ASN A 303 -13.68 2.22 17.57
N ILE A 304 -14.16 1.09 17.03
CA ILE A 304 -13.42 -0.17 16.99
C ILE A 304 -12.17 -0.04 16.10
N GLU A 305 -12.29 0.56 14.90
CA GLU A 305 -11.16 0.78 13.98
C GLU A 305 -10.09 1.68 14.63
N GLY A 306 -10.49 2.86 15.13
CA GLY A 306 -9.57 3.78 15.81
C GLY A 306 -8.93 3.18 17.06
N TYR A 307 -9.69 2.44 17.87
CA TYR A 307 -9.17 1.75 19.06
C TYR A 307 -8.12 0.68 18.71
N ARG A 308 -8.35 -0.10 17.65
CA ARG A 308 -7.39 -1.12 17.21
C ARG A 308 -6.10 -0.49 16.69
N ILE A 309 -6.18 0.60 15.92
CA ILE A 309 -4.99 1.34 15.48
C ILE A 309 -4.23 1.91 16.68
N LYS A 310 -4.93 2.53 17.64
CA LYS A 310 -4.34 3.05 18.89
C LYS A 310 -3.55 2.00 19.67
N LYS A 311 -4.12 0.81 19.82
CA LYS A 311 -3.43 -0.31 20.49
C LYS A 311 -2.12 -0.67 19.78
N TYR A 312 -2.13 -0.73 18.45
CA TYR A 312 -0.91 -1.01 17.69
C TYR A 312 0.12 0.11 17.81
N ILE A 313 -0.31 1.38 17.79
CA ILE A 313 0.60 2.51 18.05
C ILE A 313 1.27 2.34 19.41
N GLY A 314 0.51 2.05 20.48
CA GLY A 314 1.06 1.82 21.81
C GLY A 314 2.01 0.61 21.88
N ALA A 315 1.62 -0.51 21.25
CA ALA A 315 2.46 -1.71 21.20
C ALA A 315 3.79 -1.46 20.49
N TYR A 316 3.76 -0.78 19.36
CA TYR A 316 4.96 -0.47 18.58
C TYR A 316 5.79 0.64 19.18
N TYR A 317 5.17 1.59 19.87
CA TYR A 317 5.91 2.56 20.69
C TYR A 317 6.73 1.82 21.74
N ALA A 318 6.12 0.87 22.46
CA ALA A 318 6.81 0.07 23.46
C ALA A 318 7.92 -0.81 22.83
N ALA A 319 7.67 -1.38 21.65
CA ALA A 319 8.65 -2.20 20.94
C ALA A 319 9.88 -1.40 20.44
N LEU A 320 9.67 -0.15 20.04
CA LEU A 320 10.72 0.74 19.54
C LEU A 320 11.45 1.49 20.68
N GLY A 321 10.75 1.76 21.79
CA GLY A 321 11.24 2.52 22.94
C GLY A 321 11.34 4.04 22.71
N HIS A 322 11.78 4.45 21.52
CA HIS A 322 11.79 5.84 21.05
C HIS A 322 11.16 5.91 19.66
N VAL A 323 10.29 6.89 19.43
CA VAL A 323 9.59 7.12 18.15
C VAL A 323 9.82 8.56 17.72
N ASP A 324 10.35 8.76 16.53
CA ASP A 324 10.56 10.09 15.94
C ASP A 324 9.29 10.65 15.30
N ALA A 325 8.56 9.79 14.59
CA ALA A 325 7.31 10.17 13.96
C ALA A 325 6.29 9.03 13.85
N LEU A 326 5.02 9.42 13.91
CA LEU A 326 3.86 8.64 13.49
C LEU A 326 3.42 9.15 12.11
N VAL A 327 3.26 8.25 11.15
CA VAL A 327 2.84 8.60 9.77
C VAL A 327 1.51 7.94 9.46
N PHE A 328 0.55 8.71 8.95
CA PHE A 328 -0.66 8.18 8.34
C PHE A 328 -0.57 8.27 6.82
N THR A 329 -0.92 7.17 6.15
CA THR A 329 -0.87 7.07 4.68
C THR A 329 -2.02 6.22 4.14
N ALA A 330 -2.10 6.12 2.82
CA ALA A 330 -3.16 5.46 2.05
C ALA A 330 -4.52 6.13 2.17
N GLY A 331 -5.51 5.62 1.44
CA GLY A 331 -6.76 6.34 1.17
C GLY A 331 -7.51 6.87 2.41
N VAL A 332 -7.60 6.08 3.48
CA VAL A 332 -8.25 6.50 4.74
C VAL A 332 -7.26 7.23 5.64
N GLY A 333 -5.99 6.83 5.72
CA GLY A 333 -4.99 7.55 6.52
C GLY A 333 -4.73 8.97 6.03
N GLU A 334 -4.83 9.21 4.72
CA GLU A 334 -4.70 10.53 4.08
C GLU A 334 -5.93 11.42 4.29
N MET A 335 -7.14 10.85 4.24
CA MET A 335 -8.40 11.63 4.14
C MET A 335 -9.28 11.57 5.39
N GLY A 336 -9.16 10.51 6.18
CA GLY A 336 -10.03 10.17 7.31
C GLY A 336 -9.54 10.76 8.63
N HIS A 337 -9.68 12.08 8.80
CA HIS A 337 -9.29 12.79 10.03
C HIS A 337 -9.89 12.19 11.31
N THR A 338 -11.15 11.72 11.26
CA THR A 338 -11.83 11.07 12.40
C THR A 338 -11.09 9.83 12.87
N ILE A 339 -10.59 8.99 11.93
CA ILE A 339 -9.82 7.80 12.29
C ILE A 339 -8.46 8.17 12.88
N ARG A 340 -7.79 9.18 12.32
CA ARG A 340 -6.51 9.69 12.89
C ARG A 340 -6.71 10.19 14.32
N GLU A 341 -7.75 10.98 14.55
CA GLU A 341 -8.11 11.50 15.87
C GLU A 341 -8.40 10.39 16.87
N LEU A 342 -9.27 9.44 16.51
CA LEU A 342 -9.59 8.30 17.36
C LEU A 342 -8.36 7.44 17.66
N ALA A 343 -7.45 7.28 16.70
CA ALA A 343 -6.21 6.52 16.85
C ALA A 343 -5.19 7.19 17.78
N THR A 344 -5.14 8.53 17.83
CA THR A 344 -4.15 9.27 18.62
C THR A 344 -4.68 9.79 19.96
N ALA A 345 -5.99 9.84 20.16
CA ALA A 345 -6.57 10.39 21.40
C ALA A 345 -6.08 9.64 22.65
N GLY A 346 -5.62 10.35 23.69
CA GLY A 346 -5.15 9.73 24.92
C GLY A 346 -3.71 9.19 24.86
N LEU A 347 -2.92 9.56 23.83
CA LEU A 347 -1.51 9.18 23.69
C LEU A 347 -0.54 10.31 24.06
N GLU A 348 -1.02 11.36 24.73
CA GLU A 348 -0.24 12.55 25.09
C GLU A 348 0.94 12.19 26.01
N GLU A 349 0.74 11.23 26.93
CA GLU A 349 1.80 10.73 27.82
C GLU A 349 2.88 9.92 27.08
N LEU A 350 2.57 9.38 25.89
CA LEU A 350 3.57 8.82 24.97
C LEU A 350 4.25 9.90 24.12
N GLY A 351 3.91 11.17 24.35
CA GLY A 351 4.42 12.32 23.61
C GLY A 351 3.83 12.46 22.21
N ILE A 352 2.65 11.89 21.96
CA ILE A 352 1.93 12.01 20.69
C ILE A 352 0.72 12.94 20.90
N THR A 353 0.83 14.16 20.39
CA THR A 353 -0.27 15.13 20.38
C THR A 353 -0.49 15.60 18.94
N ILE A 354 -1.75 15.66 18.51
CA ILE A 354 -2.13 16.23 17.20
C ILE A 354 -2.82 17.58 17.38
N ASP A 355 -2.66 18.47 16.41
CA ASP A 355 -3.47 19.67 16.27
C ASP A 355 -4.80 19.28 15.60
N LEU A 356 -5.90 19.38 16.34
CA LEU A 356 -7.22 18.93 15.86
C LEU A 356 -7.72 19.74 14.66
N GLU A 357 -7.42 21.04 14.60
CA GLU A 357 -7.82 21.90 13.49
C GLU A 357 -7.04 21.53 12.22
N LYS A 358 -5.71 21.36 12.34
CA LYS A 358 -4.88 20.85 11.24
C LYS A 358 -5.33 19.46 10.82
N ASN A 359 -5.58 18.55 11.78
CA ASN A 359 -6.03 17.20 11.47
C ASN A 359 -7.32 17.19 10.64
N GLN A 360 -8.32 17.98 11.04
CA GLN A 360 -9.60 18.08 10.31
C GLN A 360 -9.42 18.62 8.89
N LYS A 361 -8.50 19.58 8.71
CA LYS A 361 -8.18 20.23 7.43
C LYS A 361 -7.24 19.42 6.54
N ALA A 362 -6.50 18.45 7.10
CA ALA A 362 -5.55 17.61 6.39
C ALA A 362 -6.24 16.55 5.53
N LYS A 363 -6.90 17.01 4.46
CA LYS A 363 -7.62 16.20 3.46
C LYS A 363 -7.08 16.55 2.06
N CYS A 364 -5.87 16.07 1.77
CA CYS A 364 -5.13 16.33 0.53
C CYS A 364 -4.30 15.10 0.16
N ARG A 365 -4.22 14.78 -1.13
CA ARG A 365 -3.39 13.69 -1.68
C ARG A 365 -2.16 14.20 -2.43
N ASN A 366 -2.04 15.52 -2.55
CA ASN A 366 -1.06 16.21 -3.37
C ASN A 366 0.07 16.86 -2.56
N ALA A 367 0.03 16.76 -1.23
CA ALA A 367 1.06 17.31 -0.35
C ALA A 367 1.27 16.41 0.88
N GLU A 368 2.50 16.43 1.38
CA GLU A 368 2.86 15.87 2.68
C GLU A 368 2.51 16.92 3.74
N LEU A 369 1.71 16.54 4.74
CA LEU A 369 1.18 17.47 5.74
C LEU A 369 1.67 17.13 7.13
N ASP A 370 1.82 18.16 7.95
CA ASP A 370 2.19 18.07 9.36
C ASP A 370 0.99 18.47 10.22
N ILE A 371 0.53 17.52 11.03
CA ILE A 371 -0.61 17.70 11.95
C ILE A 371 -0.17 17.63 13.41
N THR A 372 1.14 17.80 13.68
CA THR A 372 1.70 17.75 15.03
C THR A 372 1.11 18.87 15.89
N GLY A 373 0.62 18.48 17.08
CA GLY A 373 0.12 19.39 18.09
C GLY A 373 1.22 20.03 18.91
N GLU A 374 0.88 21.11 19.62
CA GLU A 374 1.81 21.80 20.52
C GLU A 374 2.32 20.85 21.62
N GLY A 375 3.61 20.95 21.94
CA GLY A 375 4.26 20.12 22.97
C GLY A 375 4.49 18.65 22.60
N SER A 376 4.08 18.19 21.42
CA SER A 376 4.30 16.81 20.97
C SER A 376 5.80 16.51 20.84
N LYS A 377 6.24 15.38 21.39
CA LYS A 377 7.63 14.87 21.26
C LYS A 377 7.80 14.06 19.97
N VAL A 378 6.73 13.42 19.51
CA VAL A 378 6.65 12.65 18.27
C VAL A 378 6.01 13.53 17.19
N ARG A 379 6.62 13.59 16.00
CA ARG A 379 5.97 14.27 14.85
C ARG A 379 4.82 13.42 14.33
N VAL A 380 3.74 14.06 13.88
CA VAL A 380 2.62 13.36 13.25
C VAL A 380 2.42 13.87 11.84
N PHE A 381 2.71 13.02 10.86
CA PHE A 381 2.64 13.36 9.44
C PHE A 381 1.48 12.64 8.74
N VAL A 382 0.95 13.28 7.72
CA VAL A 382 0.10 12.66 6.71
C VAL A 382 0.87 12.68 5.38
N ILE A 383 1.34 11.51 4.95
CA ILE A 383 2.21 11.39 3.76
C ILE A 383 1.48 10.52 2.73
N PRO A 384 1.03 11.07 1.59
CA PRO A 384 0.43 10.25 0.55
C PRO A 384 1.45 9.24 -0.02
N THR A 385 1.14 7.95 -0.01
CA THR A 385 2.06 6.90 -0.48
C THR A 385 2.25 6.94 -2.00
N ASP A 386 3.41 6.54 -2.51
CA ASP A 386 3.70 6.43 -3.95
C ASP A 386 4.35 5.06 -4.22
N GLU A 387 3.53 4.01 -4.23
CA GLU A 387 3.99 2.63 -4.39
C GLU A 387 4.55 2.39 -5.79
N GLU A 388 3.90 2.99 -6.80
CA GLU A 388 4.29 2.89 -8.21
C GLU A 388 5.67 3.50 -8.46
N LEU A 389 6.05 4.57 -7.74
CA LEU A 389 7.41 5.12 -7.84
C LEU A 389 8.47 4.16 -7.30
N VAL A 390 8.20 3.45 -6.20
CA VAL A 390 9.12 2.40 -5.70
C VAL A 390 9.30 1.31 -6.76
N MET A 391 8.20 0.84 -7.34
CA MET A 391 8.25 -0.16 -8.42
C MET A 391 9.03 0.34 -9.64
N THR A 392 8.88 1.62 -9.98
CA THR A 392 9.56 2.27 -11.09
C THR A 392 11.07 2.35 -10.84
N GLU A 393 11.49 2.83 -9.68
CA GLU A 393 12.91 2.95 -9.33
C GLU A 393 13.58 1.59 -9.21
N ASP A 394 12.94 0.60 -8.57
CA ASP A 394 13.45 -0.77 -8.50
C ASP A 394 13.62 -1.38 -9.89
N SER A 395 12.63 -1.21 -10.79
CA SER A 395 12.69 -1.73 -12.16
C SER A 395 13.82 -1.08 -12.96
N TYR A 396 13.99 0.24 -12.86
CA TYR A 396 15.10 0.95 -13.50
C TYR A 396 16.47 0.47 -12.98
N ALA A 397 16.60 0.35 -11.66
CA ALA A 397 17.85 -0.03 -11.02
C ALA A 397 18.22 -1.48 -11.34
N LEU A 398 17.26 -2.39 -11.43
CA LEU A 398 17.48 -3.77 -11.89
C LEU A 398 17.99 -3.80 -13.33
N MET A 399 17.37 -3.02 -14.22
CA MET A 399 17.77 -2.93 -15.62
C MET A 399 19.17 -2.38 -15.84
N THR A 400 19.63 -1.50 -14.95
CA THR A 400 20.97 -0.90 -15.02
C THR A 400 22.01 -1.66 -14.20
N GLY A 401 21.63 -2.75 -13.52
CA GLY A 401 22.53 -3.53 -12.67
C GLY A 401 22.96 -2.79 -11.40
N THR A 402 22.20 -1.79 -10.97
CA THR A 402 22.52 -0.93 -9.81
C THR A 402 21.66 -1.24 -8.57
N TYR A 403 20.66 -2.11 -8.70
CA TYR A 403 19.77 -2.47 -7.60
C TYR A 403 20.39 -3.48 -6.63
N ASP A 404 20.11 -3.28 -5.35
CA ASP A 404 20.29 -4.24 -4.27
C ASP A 404 19.10 -4.14 -3.29
N VAL A 405 19.12 -4.84 -2.16
CA VAL A 405 18.16 -4.64 -1.07
C VAL A 405 18.01 -3.16 -0.72
N HIS A 406 16.82 -2.76 -0.24
CA HIS A 406 16.49 -1.36 0.06
C HIS A 406 17.46 -0.67 1.05
N THR A 407 18.22 -1.44 1.84
CA THR A 407 19.23 -0.92 2.77
C THR A 407 20.49 -0.44 2.06
N ASN A 408 20.78 -0.96 0.86
CA ASN A 408 21.95 -0.64 0.04
C ASN A 408 21.61 0.18 -1.21
N TYR A 409 20.35 0.58 -1.37
CA TYR A 409 19.88 1.36 -2.51
C TYR A 409 19.37 2.74 -2.09
N THR A 410 19.76 3.77 -2.84
CA THR A 410 19.34 5.15 -2.58
C THR A 410 18.29 5.61 -3.58
N TYR A 411 17.03 5.55 -3.17
CA TYR A 411 15.89 6.10 -3.91
C TYR A 411 15.94 7.62 -4.11
N SER A 412 15.41 8.10 -5.23
CA SER A 412 15.34 9.53 -5.57
C SER A 412 14.56 10.34 -4.54
N PHE A 413 13.51 9.75 -3.98
CA PHE A 413 12.66 10.38 -2.96
C PHE A 413 13.29 10.50 -1.57
N GLN A 414 14.52 9.99 -1.37
CA GLN A 414 15.34 10.28 -0.18
C GLN A 414 16.04 11.64 -0.25
N HIS A 415 16.03 12.31 -1.41
CA HIS A 415 16.66 13.62 -1.52
C HIS A 415 15.74 14.74 -1.00
N PRO A 416 16.24 15.74 -0.24
CA PRO A 416 15.42 16.85 0.26
C PRO A 416 14.78 17.72 -0.83
N SER A 417 15.37 17.74 -2.04
CA SER A 417 14.81 18.47 -3.19
C SER A 417 13.84 17.64 -4.04
N TYR A 418 13.54 16.39 -3.65
CA TYR A 418 12.58 15.57 -4.37
C TYR A 418 11.22 16.25 -4.40
N VAL A 419 10.60 16.25 -5.58
CA VAL A 419 9.24 16.75 -5.80
C VAL A 419 8.53 15.79 -6.75
N ASN A 420 7.41 15.23 -6.32
CA ASN A 420 6.48 14.59 -7.23
C ASN A 420 5.79 15.67 -8.08
N LYS A 421 6.16 15.79 -9.36
CA LYS A 421 5.69 16.86 -10.27
C LYS A 421 4.17 16.87 -10.43
N GLN A 422 3.55 15.70 -10.53
CA GLN A 422 2.10 15.57 -10.71
C GLN A 422 1.36 16.06 -9.46
N ARG A 423 1.82 15.65 -8.28
CA ARG A 423 1.25 16.12 -7.00
C ARG A 423 1.48 17.60 -6.81
N ALA A 424 2.67 18.14 -7.13
CA ALA A 424 2.92 19.58 -7.06
C ALA A 424 1.93 20.38 -7.91
N ALA A 425 1.69 19.98 -9.17
CA ALA A 425 0.70 20.63 -10.03
C ALA A 425 -0.74 20.45 -9.50
N GLY A 426 -1.08 19.27 -8.97
CA GLY A 426 -2.36 19.03 -8.31
C GLY A 426 -2.56 19.91 -7.07
N PHE A 427 -1.49 20.14 -6.31
CA PHE A 427 -1.52 20.92 -5.09
C PHE A 427 -1.77 22.41 -5.35
N GLU A 428 -1.28 22.97 -6.46
CA GLU A 428 -1.63 24.34 -6.87
C GLU A 428 -3.15 24.51 -7.03
N ASN A 429 -3.84 23.50 -7.55
CA ASN A 429 -5.30 23.52 -7.67
C ASN A 429 -6.00 23.30 -6.33
N ASP A 430 -5.41 22.49 -5.44
CA ASP A 430 -5.91 22.35 -4.07
C ASP A 430 -5.80 23.68 -3.31
N LEU A 431 -4.69 24.41 -3.43
CA LEU A 431 -4.48 25.71 -2.75
C LEU A 431 -5.47 26.78 -3.17
N LYS A 432 -5.90 26.80 -4.45
CA LYS A 432 -6.96 27.71 -4.92
C LYS A 432 -8.28 27.47 -4.18
N LYS A 433 -8.57 26.22 -3.80
CA LYS A 433 -9.82 25.83 -3.12
C LYS A 433 -9.67 25.82 -1.60
N LYS A 434 -8.46 25.58 -1.10
CA LYS A 434 -8.11 25.30 0.29
C LYS A 434 -6.78 25.99 0.66
N PRO A 435 -6.74 27.33 0.71
CA PRO A 435 -5.47 28.07 0.89
C PRO A 435 -4.75 27.76 2.20
N TRP A 436 -5.49 27.39 3.26
CA TRP A 436 -4.93 27.00 4.55
C TRP A 436 -4.00 25.76 4.50
N LEU A 437 -4.03 24.96 3.43
CA LEU A 437 -3.13 23.83 3.29
C LEU A 437 -1.66 24.26 3.21
N ALA A 438 -1.39 25.49 2.76
CA ALA A 438 -0.02 26.03 2.65
C ALA A 438 0.73 26.04 4.00
N ASP A 439 0.01 26.33 5.09
CA ASP A 439 0.57 26.42 6.44
C ASP A 439 0.82 25.06 7.10
N MET A 440 0.28 24.00 6.47
CA MET A 440 0.35 22.64 6.97
C MET A 440 1.34 21.76 6.20
N VAL A 441 1.91 22.25 5.10
CA VAL A 441 2.88 21.49 4.31
C VAL A 441 4.10 21.16 5.16
N ALA A 442 4.36 19.87 5.33
CA ALA A 442 5.58 19.40 5.96
C ALA A 442 6.76 19.75 5.04
N LYS A 443 7.81 20.36 5.61
CA LYS A 443 9.00 20.76 4.85
C LYS A 443 10.23 20.18 5.53
N PRO A 444 11.24 19.73 4.76
CA PRO A 444 12.53 19.40 5.32
C PRO A 444 13.08 20.58 6.13
N PRO A 445 13.79 20.35 7.24
CA PRO A 445 14.42 21.42 8.01
C PRO A 445 15.36 22.23 7.12
N LYS A 446 15.36 23.56 7.28
CA LYS A 446 16.35 24.42 6.63
C LYS A 446 17.73 24.07 7.21
N LYS A 447 18.68 23.69 6.34
CA LYS A 447 20.07 23.45 6.72
C LYS A 447 20.75 24.71 7.22
#